data_AF-A0A0N4Y6C1-F1
#
_entry.id   AF-A0A0N4Y6C1-F1
#
_cell.length_a   1.000
_cell.length_b   1.000
_cell.length_c   1.000
_cell.angle_alpha   90.00
_cell.angle_beta   90.00
_cell.angle_gamma   90.00
#
_symmetry.space_group_name_H-M   'P 1'
#
loop_
_entity.id
_entity.type
_entity.pdbx_description
1 polymer ?
#
loop_
_entity_poly.entity_id
_entity_poly.type
_entity_poly.pdbx_seq_one_letter_code
_entity_poly.pdbx_strand_id
1 'polypeptide(L)'
;MGIADDQNDPKEDQCLQEFSTITYNKEEQRYYVKLPFKTYPVNIPTNRELAFLRLVSNVKMLRSNPTYMEKYHAIFQDQLQRKIIEEIDENPNRNAIQYLAHHGVVTESRKHTKIRCVFDGCEKRKEHRSLNEDLFKRPNLLPDILGILLRIRAMPIFITSDIERAFLMVGLHEDSRDYTRFFWLRDPNKGTTKSNVTAYRFRRVPFGRHHSYSLTPFITIL
;
A
#
# COMPACT_ATOMS: atom_id res chain seq x y z
N MET A 1 -5.04 -42.99 -6.10
CA MET A 1 -3.74 -42.32 -6.31
C MET A 1 -3.79 -41.01 -5.56
N GLY A 2 -3.06 -40.90 -4.45
CA GLY A 2 -2.96 -39.65 -3.71
C GLY A 2 -2.03 -38.70 -4.43
N ILE A 3 -2.41 -37.43 -4.52
CA ILE A 3 -1.49 -36.36 -4.88
C ILE A 3 -0.64 -36.20 -3.62
N ALA A 4 0.60 -36.70 -3.65
CA ALA A 4 1.56 -36.42 -2.60
C ALA A 4 2.04 -34.98 -2.82
N ASP A 5 1.83 -34.13 -1.82
CA ASP A 5 2.45 -32.80 -1.80
C ASP A 5 3.97 -33.01 -1.71
N ASP A 6 4.68 -32.49 -2.70
CA ASP A 6 6.13 -32.57 -2.80
C ASP A 6 6.74 -31.68 -1.69
N GLN A 7 7.27 -32.30 -0.63
CA GLN A 7 7.75 -31.64 0.60
C GLN A 7 9.03 -30.81 0.41
N ASN A 8 9.31 -30.35 -0.81
CA ASN A 8 10.52 -29.60 -1.16
C ASN A 8 10.27 -28.57 -2.27
N ASP A 9 9.07 -27.98 -2.36
CA ASP A 9 8.86 -26.82 -3.24
C ASP A 9 9.57 -25.59 -2.61
N PRO A 10 10.58 -25.00 -3.27
CA PRO A 10 11.24 -23.78 -2.79
C PRO A 10 10.29 -22.59 -2.57
N LYS A 11 9.04 -22.67 -3.07
CA LYS A 11 7.97 -21.71 -2.74
C LYS A 11 7.43 -21.85 -1.31
N GLU A 12 7.42 -23.06 -0.71
CA GLU A 12 6.98 -23.26 0.68
C GLU A 12 7.96 -22.62 1.67
N ASP A 13 9.26 -22.78 1.44
CA ASP A 13 10.31 -22.14 2.27
C ASP A 13 10.26 -20.61 2.21
N GLN A 14 9.95 -20.03 1.04
CA GLN A 14 9.70 -18.59 0.92
C GLN A 14 8.42 -18.15 1.64
N CYS A 15 7.36 -18.97 1.59
CA CYS A 15 6.10 -18.70 2.29
C CYS A 15 6.32 -18.70 3.82
N LEU A 16 7.09 -19.65 4.34
CA LEU A 16 7.44 -19.76 5.77
C LEU A 16 8.28 -18.56 6.25
N GLN A 17 9.23 -18.08 5.45
CA GLN A 17 9.97 -16.85 5.76
C GLN A 17 9.07 -15.61 5.81
N GLU A 18 8.02 -15.53 4.98
CA GLU A 18 7.05 -14.44 5.02
C GLU A 18 6.17 -14.45 6.28
N PHE A 19 5.71 -15.64 6.71
CA PHE A 19 4.94 -15.80 7.95
C PHE A 19 5.74 -15.42 9.21
N SER A 20 7.06 -15.58 9.19
CA SER A 20 7.94 -15.24 10.32
C SER A 20 7.94 -13.75 10.71
N THR A 21 7.48 -12.88 9.80
CA THR A 21 7.45 -11.42 10.03
C THR A 21 6.11 -10.90 10.54
N ILE A 22 5.08 -11.75 10.59
CA ILE A 22 3.75 -11.37 11.05
C ILE A 22 3.71 -11.36 12.57
N THR A 23 3.28 -10.25 13.15
CA THR A 23 3.06 -10.15 14.60
C THR A 23 1.63 -9.75 14.88
N TYR A 24 1.07 -10.20 16.00
CA TYR A 24 -0.28 -9.81 16.42
C TYR A 24 -0.21 -8.84 17.59
N ASN A 25 -0.77 -7.66 17.42
CA ASN A 25 -0.94 -6.68 18.47
C ASN A 25 -2.31 -6.90 19.15
N LYS A 26 -2.29 -7.31 20.42
CA LYS A 26 -3.49 -7.60 21.22
C LYS A 26 -4.30 -6.34 21.57
N GLU A 27 -3.65 -5.19 21.73
CA GLU A 27 -4.32 -3.94 22.11
C GLU A 27 -5.10 -3.35 20.92
N GLU A 28 -4.50 -3.38 19.72
CA GLU A 28 -5.16 -2.95 18.49
C GLU A 28 -6.00 -4.04 17.82
N GLN A 29 -5.99 -5.27 18.36
CA GLN A 29 -6.64 -6.46 17.81
C GLN A 29 -6.28 -6.68 16.32
N ARG A 30 -4.97 -6.71 16.03
CA ARG A 30 -4.51 -6.55 14.66
C ARG A 30 -3.21 -7.25 14.32
N TYR A 31 -3.14 -7.80 13.11
CA TYR A 31 -1.92 -8.30 12.50
C TYR A 31 -1.06 -7.18 11.92
N TYR A 32 0.24 -7.28 12.15
CA TYR A 32 1.27 -6.38 11.68
C TYR A 32 2.28 -7.14 10.84
N VAL A 33 2.75 -6.51 9.78
CA VAL A 33 3.74 -7.11 8.87
C VAL A 33 4.88 -6.13 8.58
N LYS A 34 6.01 -6.68 8.14
CA LYS A 34 7.14 -5.91 7.61
C LYS A 34 7.15 -6.00 6.08
N LEU A 35 7.74 -4.99 5.43
CA LEU A 35 7.98 -5.06 3.99
C LEU A 35 9.03 -6.16 3.70
N PRO A 36 8.79 -7.05 2.71
CA PRO A 36 9.68 -8.18 2.43
C PRO A 36 10.85 -7.73 1.55
N PHE A 37 11.89 -7.18 2.16
CA PHE A 37 13.11 -6.80 1.45
C PHE A 37 13.99 -8.02 1.13
N LYS A 38 14.57 -8.04 -0.07
CA LYS A 38 15.51 -9.08 -0.53
C LYS A 38 16.83 -9.06 0.19
N THR A 39 17.29 -7.88 0.59
CA THR A 39 18.60 -7.66 1.22
C THR A 39 18.52 -6.57 2.28
N TYR A 40 19.21 -6.78 3.40
CA TYR A 40 19.39 -5.80 4.46
C TYR A 40 20.88 -5.51 4.68
N PRO A 41 21.27 -4.25 4.99
CA PRO A 41 20.44 -3.06 5.06
C PRO A 41 19.99 -2.57 3.67
N VAL A 42 18.79 -2.00 3.62
CA VAL A 42 18.22 -1.43 2.40
C VAL A 42 18.92 -0.10 2.10
N ASN A 43 19.71 -0.05 1.04
CA ASN A 43 20.42 1.16 0.63
C ASN A 43 19.80 1.74 -0.65
N ILE A 44 18.68 2.45 -0.51
CA ILE A 44 17.96 3.08 -1.62
C ILE A 44 18.02 4.60 -1.44
N PRO A 45 18.47 5.36 -2.46
CA PRO A 45 18.47 6.81 -2.37
C PRO A 45 17.05 7.35 -2.32
N THR A 46 16.85 8.46 -1.60
CA THR A 46 15.52 9.04 -1.48
C THR A 46 15.01 9.60 -2.81
N ASN A 47 13.73 9.41 -3.11
CA ASN A 47 13.04 9.95 -4.29
C ASN A 47 12.18 11.19 -3.96
N ARG A 48 12.49 11.87 -2.84
CA ARG A 48 11.73 13.00 -2.30
C ARG A 48 11.38 14.08 -3.33
N GLU A 49 12.37 14.58 -4.06
CA GLU A 49 12.17 15.67 -5.05
C GLU A 49 11.22 15.25 -6.17
N LEU A 50 11.37 14.02 -6.67
CA LEU A 50 10.51 13.49 -7.73
C LEU A 50 9.05 13.35 -7.25
N ALA A 51 8.86 12.83 -6.03
CA ALA A 51 7.53 12.73 -5.43
C ALA A 51 6.89 14.11 -5.23
N PHE A 52 7.66 15.12 -4.80
CA PHE A 52 7.18 16.49 -4.66
C PHE A 52 6.77 17.11 -6.01
N LEU A 53 7.58 16.95 -7.06
CA LEU A 53 7.22 17.44 -8.41
C LEU A 53 5.94 16.79 -8.95
N ARG A 54 5.74 15.50 -8.66
CA ARG A 54 4.49 14.80 -9.00
C ARG A 54 3.30 15.33 -8.19
N LEU A 55 3.47 15.63 -6.91
CA LEU A 55 2.43 16.31 -6.11
C LEU A 55 2.05 17.65 -6.74
N VAL A 56 3.02 18.49 -7.11
CA VAL A 56 2.75 19.80 -7.74
C VAL A 56 1.92 19.64 -9.01
N SER A 57 2.30 18.70 -9.87
CA SER A 57 1.55 18.38 -11.09
C SER A 57 0.13 17.88 -10.79
N ASN A 58 -0.01 16.99 -9.80
CA ASN A 58 -1.30 16.44 -9.38
C ASN A 58 -2.22 17.53 -8.81
N VAL A 59 -1.70 18.42 -7.94
CA VAL A 59 -2.47 19.54 -7.38
C VAL A 59 -2.91 20.50 -8.48
N LYS A 60 -2.07 20.77 -9.49
CA LYS A 60 -2.47 21.60 -10.64
C LYS A 60 -3.65 20.99 -11.40
N MET A 61 -3.64 19.67 -11.61
CA MET A 61 -4.78 18.96 -12.22
C MET A 61 -6.02 19.00 -11.33
N LEU A 62 -5.89 18.74 -10.04
CA LEU A 62 -7.02 18.73 -9.09
C LEU A 62 -7.66 20.11 -8.94
N ARG A 63 -6.89 21.20 -9.09
CA ARG A 63 -7.39 22.58 -9.05
C ARG A 63 -8.18 22.99 -10.29
N SER A 64 -8.13 22.22 -11.37
CA SER A 64 -8.95 22.49 -12.56
C SER A 64 -10.46 22.41 -12.28
N ASN A 65 -10.87 21.66 -11.25
CA ASN A 65 -12.25 21.56 -10.80
C ASN A 65 -12.27 21.56 -9.25
N PRO A 66 -12.92 22.55 -8.60
CA PRO A 66 -13.03 22.62 -7.14
C PRO A 66 -13.52 21.31 -6.50
N THR A 67 -14.46 20.63 -7.17
CA THR A 67 -15.03 19.36 -6.70
C THR A 67 -13.97 18.25 -6.63
N TYR A 68 -12.99 18.23 -7.53
CA TYR A 68 -11.92 17.22 -7.49
C TYR A 68 -11.02 17.46 -6.29
N MET A 69 -10.61 18.71 -6.05
CA MET A 69 -9.75 19.07 -4.93
C MET A 69 -10.39 18.69 -3.58
N GLU A 70 -11.66 19.05 -3.39
CA GLU A 70 -12.42 18.72 -2.18
C GLU A 70 -12.54 17.20 -1.97
N LYS A 71 -13.00 16.47 -3.00
CA LYS A 71 -13.16 15.02 -2.90
C LYS A 71 -11.83 14.30 -2.68
N TYR A 72 -10.76 14.78 -3.30
CA TYR A 72 -9.43 14.20 -3.13
C TYR A 72 -8.86 14.47 -1.73
N HIS A 73 -9.03 15.69 -1.23
CA HIS A 73 -8.63 16.04 0.13
C HIS A 73 -9.41 15.21 1.17
N ALA A 74 -10.71 15.00 0.95
CA ALA A 74 -11.56 14.18 1.82
C ALA A 74 -11.06 12.72 1.95
N ILE A 75 -10.42 12.16 0.91
CA ILE A 75 -9.82 10.81 0.99
C ILE A 75 -8.75 10.76 2.07
N PHE A 76 -7.86 11.75 2.12
CA PHE A 76 -6.79 11.78 3.13
C PHE A 76 -7.31 12.09 4.53
N GLN A 77 -8.34 12.94 4.64
CA GLN A 77 -9.00 13.20 5.93
C GLN A 77 -9.66 11.93 6.50
N ASP A 78 -10.37 11.16 5.69
CA ASP A 78 -10.94 9.86 6.10
C ASP A 78 -9.82 8.88 6.52
N GLN A 79 -8.71 8.85 5.78
CA GLN A 79 -7.57 7.98 6.11
C GLN A 79 -6.87 8.39 7.42
N LEU A 80 -6.73 9.70 7.70
CA LEU A 80 -6.20 10.20 8.96
C LEU A 80 -7.13 9.84 10.12
N GLN A 81 -8.44 10.09 9.97
CA GLN A 81 -9.45 9.78 10.98
C GLN A 81 -9.46 8.29 11.34
N ARG A 82 -9.33 7.42 10.34
CA ARG A 82 -9.25 5.95 10.52
C ARG A 82 -7.89 5.45 10.98
N LYS A 83 -6.91 6.34 11.22
CA LYS A 83 -5.53 5.99 11.56
C LYS A 83 -4.87 5.05 10.53
N ILE A 84 -5.25 5.19 9.26
CA ILE A 84 -4.64 4.46 8.14
C ILE A 84 -3.30 5.10 7.77
N ILE A 85 -3.25 6.43 7.85
CA ILE A 85 -2.04 7.24 7.66
C ILE A 85 -1.79 8.08 8.92
N GLU A 86 -0.55 8.52 9.07
CA GLU A 86 -0.13 9.45 10.12
C GLU A 86 0.72 10.56 9.53
N GLU A 87 0.56 11.77 10.06
CA GLU A 87 1.44 12.90 9.76
C GLU A 87 2.80 12.69 10.45
N ILE A 88 3.87 13.11 9.80
CA ILE A 88 5.23 12.98 10.33
C ILE A 88 5.99 14.28 10.15
N ASP A 89 6.80 14.61 11.16
CA ASP A 89 7.83 15.61 11.01
C ASP A 89 8.99 15.04 10.19
N GLU A 90 9.48 15.80 9.21
CA GLU A 90 10.63 15.40 8.40
C GLU A 90 11.89 15.40 9.26
N ASN A 91 12.15 14.29 9.97
CA ASN A 91 13.38 14.12 10.72
C ASN A 91 14.49 13.58 9.79
N PRO A 92 15.60 14.30 9.59
CA PRO A 92 16.64 13.94 8.62
C PRO A 92 17.47 12.70 9.00
N ASN A 93 17.35 12.20 10.24
CA ASN A 93 18.25 11.18 10.80
C ASN A 93 17.78 9.71 10.62
N ARG A 94 16.82 9.42 9.73
CA ARG A 94 16.39 8.03 9.47
C ARG A 94 17.03 7.47 8.20
N ASN A 95 17.63 6.29 8.31
CA ASN A 95 18.25 5.58 7.19
C ASN A 95 17.16 5.04 6.24
N ALA A 96 17.33 5.28 4.93
CA ALA A 96 16.49 4.79 3.83
C ALA A 96 15.00 5.21 3.86
N ILE A 97 14.71 6.40 3.32
CA ILE A 97 13.35 6.96 3.21
C ILE A 97 12.87 6.94 1.75
N GLN A 98 11.67 6.42 1.51
CA GLN A 98 11.01 6.46 0.19
C GLN A 98 9.66 7.19 0.25
N TYR A 99 9.40 7.96 -0.80
CA TYR A 99 8.17 8.71 -1.01
C TYR A 99 7.38 8.10 -2.19
N LEU A 100 6.19 7.58 -1.90
CA LEU A 100 5.21 7.17 -2.89
C LEU A 100 4.62 8.41 -3.54
N ALA A 101 4.73 8.47 -4.87
CA ALA A 101 3.97 9.45 -5.62
C ALA A 101 2.51 9.00 -5.72
N HIS A 102 1.60 9.95 -5.87
CA HIS A 102 0.20 9.62 -6.08
C HIS A 102 -0.45 10.59 -7.05
N HIS A 103 -1.50 10.11 -7.71
CA HIS A 103 -2.30 10.89 -8.65
C HIS A 103 -3.80 10.60 -8.50
N GLY A 104 -4.62 11.56 -8.92
CA GLY A 104 -6.07 11.40 -8.99
C GLY A 104 -6.51 10.72 -10.28
N VAL A 105 -7.24 9.61 -10.16
CA VAL A 105 -7.99 9.02 -11.27
C VAL A 105 -9.44 9.43 -11.15
N VAL A 106 -9.91 10.24 -12.08
CA VAL A 106 -11.29 10.71 -12.15
C VAL A 106 -12.09 9.79 -13.06
N THR A 107 -13.21 9.29 -12.58
CA THR A 107 -14.20 8.58 -13.38
C THR A 107 -15.49 9.38 -13.35
N GLU A 108 -15.84 9.97 -14.49
CA GLU A 108 -17.07 10.73 -14.67
C GLU A 108 -18.17 9.85 -15.24
N SER A 109 -19.34 9.95 -14.64
CA SER A 109 -20.58 9.37 -15.14
C SER A 109 -21.66 10.45 -15.14
N ARG A 110 -22.74 10.26 -15.91
CA ARG A 110 -23.85 11.22 -16.00
C ARG A 110 -24.46 11.62 -14.65
N LYS A 111 -24.31 10.78 -13.61
CA LYS A 111 -24.88 11.01 -12.27
C LYS A 111 -23.84 11.37 -11.21
N HIS A 112 -22.61 10.86 -11.32
CA HIS A 112 -21.59 11.03 -10.28
C HIS A 112 -20.16 11.08 -10.84
N THR A 113 -19.36 11.98 -10.27
CA THR A 113 -17.89 11.98 -10.40
C THR A 113 -17.28 11.23 -9.22
N LYS A 114 -16.59 10.11 -9.50
CA LYS A 114 -15.81 9.36 -8.51
C LYS A 114 -14.34 9.66 -8.72
N ILE A 115 -13.65 10.13 -7.69
CA ILE A 115 -12.20 10.28 -7.71
C ILE A 115 -11.56 9.19 -6.85
N ARG A 116 -10.44 8.65 -7.32
CA ARG A 116 -9.64 7.67 -6.59
C ARG A 116 -8.21 8.18 -6.48
N CYS A 117 -7.62 8.05 -5.30
CA CYS A 117 -6.19 8.24 -5.11
C CYS A 117 -5.47 6.94 -5.48
N VAL A 118 -4.54 7.03 -6.43
CA VAL A 118 -3.68 5.91 -6.81
C VAL A 118 -2.27 6.27 -6.45
N PHE A 119 -1.62 5.39 -5.69
CA PHE A 119 -0.18 5.48 -5.42
C PHE A 119 0.57 4.75 -6.52
N ASP A 120 1.54 5.46 -7.08
CA ASP A 120 2.53 4.88 -7.98
C ASP A 120 3.66 4.30 -7.14
N GLY A 121 4.10 3.09 -7.48
CA GLY A 121 5.28 2.52 -6.87
C GLY A 121 6.53 3.36 -7.17
N CYS A 122 7.52 3.32 -6.27
CA CYS A 122 8.75 4.08 -6.43
C CYS A 122 9.41 3.81 -7.79
N GLU A 123 9.64 4.89 -8.54
CA GLU A 123 10.21 4.85 -9.88
C GLU A 123 11.74 4.71 -9.83
N LYS A 124 12.31 4.02 -10.82
CA LYS A 124 13.76 3.86 -10.95
C LYS A 124 14.40 5.23 -11.20
N ARG A 125 15.42 5.59 -10.41
CA ARG A 125 16.40 6.58 -10.87
C ARG A 125 17.37 5.87 -11.83
N LYS A 126 17.84 6.57 -12.87
CA LYS A 126 18.67 6.01 -13.95
C LYS A 126 19.89 5.21 -13.49
N GLU A 127 20.35 5.40 -12.25
CA GLU A 127 21.55 4.76 -11.70
C GLU A 127 21.30 3.92 -10.43
N HIS A 128 20.05 3.80 -9.97
CA HIS A 128 19.76 3.14 -8.69
C HIS A 128 18.53 2.22 -8.77
N ARG A 129 18.57 1.13 -7.99
CA ARG A 129 17.44 0.19 -7.86
C ARG A 129 16.24 0.90 -7.26
N SER A 130 15.05 0.56 -7.76
CA SER A 130 13.78 1.03 -7.20
C SER A 130 13.38 0.19 -5.98
N LEU A 131 12.54 0.75 -5.10
CA LEU A 131 11.95 0.00 -3.98
C LEU A 131 11.30 -1.31 -4.45
N ASN A 132 10.65 -1.31 -5.62
CA ASN A 132 10.01 -2.49 -6.18
C ASN A 132 11.02 -3.60 -6.60
N GLU A 133 12.27 -3.25 -6.90
CA GLU A 133 13.31 -4.21 -7.24
C GLU A 133 13.95 -4.83 -6.00
N ASP A 134 13.99 -4.08 -4.90
CA ASP A 134 14.55 -4.55 -3.62
C ASP A 134 13.52 -5.30 -2.77
N LEU A 135 12.24 -5.26 -3.14
CA LEU A 135 11.20 -6.10 -2.55
C LEU A 135 11.13 -7.47 -3.25
N PHE A 136 10.91 -8.53 -2.48
CA PHE A 136 10.59 -9.85 -3.04
C PHE A 136 9.37 -9.77 -3.95
N LYS A 137 9.48 -10.33 -5.16
CA LYS A 137 8.31 -10.57 -6.00
C LYS A 137 7.55 -11.72 -5.36
N ARG A 138 6.36 -11.43 -4.84
CA ARG A 138 5.55 -12.43 -4.16
C ARG A 138 5.10 -13.52 -5.15
N PRO A 139 5.19 -14.81 -4.79
CA PRO A 139 4.55 -15.86 -5.56
C PRO A 139 3.04 -15.62 -5.59
N ASN A 140 2.37 -16.11 -6.64
CA ASN A 140 0.92 -16.04 -6.71
C ASN A 140 0.33 -17.02 -5.69
N LEU A 141 0.03 -16.51 -4.49
CA LEU A 141 -0.62 -17.26 -3.41
C LEU A 141 -2.15 -17.28 -3.55
N LEU A 142 -2.70 -16.80 -4.67
CA LEU A 142 -4.12 -16.96 -4.91
C LEU A 142 -4.42 -18.45 -5.02
N PRO A 143 -5.25 -19.00 -4.12
CA PRO A 143 -5.70 -20.38 -4.25
C PRO A 143 -6.36 -20.56 -5.61
N ASP A 144 -6.19 -21.75 -6.20
CA ASP A 144 -6.86 -22.07 -7.46
C ASP A 144 -8.37 -21.87 -7.30
N ILE A 145 -8.88 -20.83 -7.97
CA ILE A 145 -10.28 -20.43 -7.90
C ILE A 145 -11.16 -21.62 -8.32
N LEU A 146 -10.72 -22.40 -9.32
CA LEU A 146 -11.45 -23.58 -9.75
C LEU A 146 -11.50 -24.62 -8.63
N GLY A 147 -10.36 -24.93 -8.02
CA GLY A 147 -10.29 -25.80 -6.84
C GLY A 147 -11.18 -25.34 -5.69
N ILE A 148 -11.22 -24.03 -5.40
CA ILE A 148 -12.13 -23.48 -4.38
C ILE A 148 -13.59 -23.70 -4.77
N LEU A 149 -13.98 -23.36 -6.00
CA LEU A 149 -15.36 -23.50 -6.48
C LEU A 149 -15.82 -24.97 -6.44
N LEU A 150 -14.93 -25.91 -6.80
CA LEU A 150 -15.21 -27.35 -6.74
C LEU A 150 -15.43 -27.82 -5.30
N ARG A 151 -14.60 -27.38 -4.34
CA ARG A 151 -14.77 -27.69 -2.92
C ARG A 151 -16.06 -27.11 -2.36
N ILE A 152 -16.36 -25.85 -2.65
CA ILE A 152 -17.63 -25.20 -2.26
C ILE A 152 -18.82 -26.02 -2.77
N ARG A 153 -18.76 -26.47 -4.03
CA ARG A 153 -19.85 -27.25 -4.65
C ARG A 153 -20.04 -28.64 -4.06
N ALA A 154 -19.00 -29.21 -3.44
CA ALA A 154 -19.07 -30.49 -2.72
C ALA A 154 -19.58 -30.36 -1.28
N MET A 155 -19.63 -29.13 -0.72
CA MET A 155 -20.09 -28.90 0.65
C MET A 155 -21.61 -28.70 0.70
N PRO A 156 -22.32 -29.29 1.67
CA PRO A 156 -23.76 -29.14 1.81
C PRO A 156 -24.19 -27.73 2.24
N ILE A 157 -23.30 -26.97 2.88
CA ILE A 157 -23.53 -25.61 3.35
C ILE A 157 -22.28 -24.77 3.08
N PHE A 158 -22.45 -23.59 2.50
CA PHE A 158 -21.39 -22.60 2.25
C PHE A 158 -21.78 -21.26 2.86
N ILE A 159 -20.89 -20.69 3.68
CA ILE A 159 -21.04 -19.37 4.28
C ILE A 159 -20.05 -18.42 3.60
N THR A 160 -20.52 -17.25 3.20
CA THR A 160 -19.69 -16.20 2.61
C THR A 160 -19.96 -14.87 3.30
N SER A 161 -18.92 -14.07 3.45
CA SER A 161 -19.00 -12.70 3.95
C SER A 161 -18.01 -11.85 3.17
N ASP A 162 -18.43 -10.64 2.81
CA ASP A 162 -17.52 -9.64 2.26
C ASP A 162 -16.87 -8.87 3.40
N ILE A 163 -15.53 -8.81 3.42
CA ILE A 163 -14.78 -8.01 4.39
C ILE A 163 -14.39 -6.72 3.70
N GLU A 164 -15.20 -5.67 3.93
CA GLU A 164 -14.94 -4.36 3.33
C GLU A 164 -13.51 -3.90 3.71
N ARG A 165 -12.66 -3.71 2.68
CA ARG A 165 -11.28 -3.19 2.81
C ARG A 165 -10.39 -4.00 3.75
N ALA A 166 -10.46 -5.33 3.66
CA ALA A 166 -9.65 -6.24 4.46
C ALA A 166 -8.13 -5.92 4.54
N PHE A 167 -7.54 -5.29 3.51
CA PHE A 167 -6.12 -4.89 3.54
C PHE A 167 -5.83 -3.74 4.50
N LEU A 168 -6.81 -2.88 4.77
CA LEU A 168 -6.72 -1.87 5.82
C LEU A 168 -6.79 -2.49 7.21
N MET A 169 -7.11 -3.78 7.33
CA MET A 169 -7.03 -4.52 8.57
C MET A 169 -5.58 -4.87 8.93
N VAL A 170 -4.66 -4.95 7.97
CA VAL A 170 -3.25 -5.27 8.25
C VAL A 170 -2.44 -4.01 8.55
N GLY A 171 -1.77 -4.00 9.69
CA GLY A 171 -0.84 -2.95 10.12
C GLY A 171 0.55 -3.10 9.51
N LEU A 172 1.27 -1.99 9.40
CA LEU A 172 2.66 -1.95 8.96
C LEU A 172 3.56 -1.64 10.16
N HIS A 173 4.61 -2.45 10.35
CA HIS A 173 5.59 -2.23 11.40
C HIS A 173 6.32 -0.90 11.21
N GLU A 174 6.70 -0.22 12.30
CA GLU A 174 7.29 1.13 12.23
C GLU A 174 8.52 1.19 11.31
N ASP A 175 9.41 0.18 11.41
CA ASP A 175 10.61 0.00 10.57
C ASP A 175 10.31 0.03 9.06
N SER A 176 9.08 -0.32 8.66
CA SER A 176 8.66 -0.39 7.26
C SER A 176 7.85 0.83 6.81
N ARG A 177 7.35 1.68 7.72
CA ARG A 177 6.48 2.81 7.36
C ARG A 177 7.20 3.88 6.56
N ASP A 178 8.48 4.08 6.82
CA ASP A 178 9.29 5.13 6.18
C ASP A 178 9.59 4.85 4.69
N TYR A 179 9.25 3.67 4.20
CA TYR A 179 9.26 3.34 2.77
C TYR A 179 7.94 3.66 2.06
N THR A 180 6.95 4.15 2.80
CA THR A 180 5.59 4.44 2.31
C THR A 180 5.21 5.90 2.54
N ARG A 181 6.19 6.80 2.67
CA ARG A 181 5.89 8.21 2.87
C ARG A 181 5.24 8.81 1.64
N PHE A 182 4.51 9.91 1.77
CA PHE A 182 4.00 10.68 0.63
C PHE A 182 3.71 12.11 1.07
N PHE A 183 3.56 13.01 0.12
CA PHE A 183 3.28 14.41 0.41
C PHE A 183 1.81 14.75 0.20
N TRP A 184 1.21 15.51 1.10
CA TRP A 184 -0.11 16.08 0.87
C TRP A 184 -0.24 17.47 1.50
N LEU A 185 -1.33 18.17 1.17
CA LEU A 185 -1.61 19.52 1.65
C LEU A 185 -2.41 19.47 2.95
N ARG A 186 -2.02 20.31 3.93
CA ARG A 186 -2.83 20.56 5.14
C ARG A 186 -4.13 21.27 4.80
N ASP A 187 -4.04 22.30 3.97
CA ASP A 187 -5.18 23.08 3.48
C ASP A 187 -5.28 22.98 1.95
N PRO A 188 -6.37 22.46 1.37
CA PRO A 188 -6.52 22.32 -0.08
C PRO A 188 -6.49 23.67 -0.82
N ASN A 189 -6.83 24.78 -0.16
CA ASN A 189 -6.96 26.09 -0.78
C ASN A 189 -5.60 26.81 -0.90
N LYS A 190 -4.63 26.50 -0.03
CA LYS A 190 -3.34 27.23 0.06
C LYS A 190 -2.24 26.76 -0.90
N GLY A 191 -2.49 25.73 -1.69
CA GLY A 191 -1.58 25.27 -2.76
C GLY A 191 -0.30 24.64 -2.24
N THR A 192 0.69 24.42 -3.11
CA THR A 192 1.94 23.71 -2.74
C THR A 192 3.00 24.67 -2.16
N THR A 193 2.65 25.42 -1.11
CA THR A 193 3.60 26.24 -0.36
C THR A 193 4.34 25.39 0.67
N LYS A 194 5.57 25.80 1.05
CA LYS A 194 6.41 25.05 2.00
C LYS A 194 5.73 24.81 3.36
N SER A 195 4.91 25.75 3.84
CA SER A 195 4.19 25.62 5.10
C SER A 195 2.89 24.82 5.01
N ASN A 196 2.40 24.56 3.80
CA ASN A 196 1.15 23.83 3.58
C ASN A 196 1.36 22.37 3.18
N VAL A 197 2.51 22.06 2.58
CA VAL A 197 2.88 20.68 2.24
C VAL A 197 3.45 20.01 3.48
N THR A 198 2.89 18.86 3.84
CA THR A 198 3.39 18.02 4.91
C THR A 198 3.58 16.58 4.44
N ALA A 199 4.44 15.84 5.12
CA ALA A 199 4.70 14.44 4.84
C ALA A 199 3.78 13.56 5.69
N TYR A 200 3.24 12.53 5.07
CA TYR A 200 2.47 11.48 5.72
C TYR A 200 3.13 10.14 5.46
N ARG A 201 2.81 9.13 6.26
CA ARG A 201 3.19 7.74 5.99
C ARG A 201 2.05 6.79 6.36
N PHE A 202 2.07 5.59 5.79
CA PHE A 202 1.04 4.60 6.09
C PHE A 202 1.33 3.85 7.39
N ARG A 203 0.29 3.68 8.21
CA ARG A 203 0.25 2.73 9.35
C ARG A 203 -0.32 1.37 8.95
N ARG A 204 -1.02 1.32 7.82
CA ARG A 204 -1.62 0.12 7.24
C ARG A 204 -0.94 -0.19 5.92
N VAL A 205 -1.22 -1.34 5.33
CA VAL A 205 -0.65 -1.64 4.02
C VAL A 205 -1.26 -0.72 2.94
N PRO A 206 -0.45 0.05 2.19
CA PRO A 206 -0.96 0.87 1.10
C PRO A 206 -1.35 0.03 -0.13
N PHE A 207 -2.36 0.51 -0.87
CA PHE A 207 -2.77 -0.09 -2.15
C PHE A 207 -2.22 0.73 -3.33
N GLY A 208 -1.51 0.09 -4.26
CA GLY A 208 -0.94 0.73 -5.45
C GLY A 208 -1.18 -0.08 -6.72
N ARG A 209 -1.20 0.59 -7.88
CA ARG A 209 -1.17 -0.08 -9.19
C ARG A 209 0.23 -0.67 -9.36
N HIS A 210 0.27 -1.95 -9.73
CA HIS A 210 1.42 -2.85 -9.75
C HIS A 210 1.66 -3.56 -8.41
N HIS A 211 1.94 -4.86 -8.58
CA HIS A 211 2.15 -5.95 -7.61
C HIS A 211 3.24 -5.70 -6.54
N SER A 212 3.58 -4.45 -6.26
CA SER A 212 4.71 -4.05 -5.43
C SER A 212 4.32 -3.74 -3.97
N TYR A 213 3.05 -3.45 -3.69
CA TYR A 213 2.54 -3.20 -2.32
C TYR A 213 1.29 -4.01 -1.98
N SER A 214 0.84 -4.87 -2.90
CA SER A 214 -0.31 -5.73 -2.62
C SER A 214 0.12 -6.85 -1.67
N LEU A 215 -0.03 -6.60 -0.37
CA LEU A 215 -0.19 -7.66 0.63
C LEU A 215 -1.58 -8.33 0.51
N THR A 216 -2.23 -8.16 -0.63
CA THR A 216 -3.54 -8.68 -0.97
C THR A 216 -3.64 -10.21 -0.92
N PRO A 217 -2.57 -11.02 -1.05
CA PRO A 217 -2.67 -12.46 -0.77
C PRO A 217 -2.75 -12.83 0.72
N PHE A 218 -2.31 -11.97 1.65
CA PHE A 218 -2.37 -12.30 3.09
C PHE A 218 -3.79 -12.33 3.66
N ILE A 219 -4.71 -11.65 2.99
CA ILE A 219 -6.11 -11.56 3.41
C ILE A 219 -6.89 -12.81 3.01
N THR A 220 -6.43 -13.54 2.01
CA THR A 220 -7.15 -14.73 1.52
C THR A 220 -6.94 -15.95 2.43
N ILE A 221 -6.04 -15.87 3.42
CA ILE A 221 -5.68 -16.99 4.32
C ILE A 221 -6.15 -16.76 5.77
N LEU A 222 -6.70 -15.57 6.09
CA LEU A 222 -7.37 -15.30 7.38
C LEU A 222 -8.88 -15.28 7.20
#